data_AF-A0A814IZE1-F1
#
_entry.id   AF-A0A814IZE1-F1
#
_cell.length_a   1.000
_cell.length_b   1.000
_cell.length_c   1.000
_cell.angle_alpha   90.00
_cell.angle_beta   90.00
_cell.angle_gamma   90.00
#
_symmetry.space_group_name_H-M   'P 1'
#
loop_
_entity.id
_entity.type
_entity.pdbx_description
1 polymer ?
#
loop_
_entity_poly.entity_id
_entity_poly.type
_entity_poly.pdbx_seq_one_letter_code
_entity_poly.pdbx_strand_id
1 'polypeptide(L)'
;MGLLSVGTPLDWNETKKHSNKIRKDGIDQFVRIYKKFKNAKHFPFKWGDEIEYSLIRFDHENKKVQLLLKAEELLEKLKCSNETNNLNVTFHPEYTSYMIESTPKEPFSHDLNVFKNLEENMELRRKTIEDHLEKNEHCILITSFPLLGCNKFTYPSYSPTPDSGITRSLFFPDQAIFDGHPRFRTLSNNIRERRNKNVKIYVPIFKDKNTTSPFIEELSQFEDFKSDNLTREDHVYLGKTFFIFLRTSFFWT
;
A
#
# COMPACT_ATOMS: atom_id res chain seq x y z
N MET A 1 0.16 -2.36 -11.70
CA MET A 1 -1.22 -2.59 -11.17
C MET A 1 -2.37 -2.86 -12.18
N GLY A 2 -3.46 -3.54 -11.74
CA GLY A 2 -4.66 -3.82 -12.57
C GLY A 2 -5.64 -2.65 -12.75
N LEU A 3 -6.60 -2.77 -13.68
CA LEU A 3 -7.55 -1.71 -14.05
C LEU A 3 -8.29 -1.11 -12.83
N LEU A 4 -8.12 0.20 -12.61
CA LEU A 4 -8.84 1.00 -11.63
C LEU A 4 -9.90 1.87 -12.32
N SER A 5 -10.99 1.22 -12.76
CA SER A 5 -12.17 1.93 -13.23
C SER A 5 -13.07 2.29 -12.05
N VAL A 6 -13.54 3.54 -11.99
CA VAL A 6 -14.45 3.98 -10.94
C VAL A 6 -15.81 3.31 -11.13
N GLY A 7 -16.28 2.64 -10.08
CA GLY A 7 -17.62 2.04 -9.99
C GLY A 7 -18.07 1.98 -8.54
N THR A 8 -19.31 1.59 -8.29
CA THR A 8 -19.86 1.46 -6.94
C THR A 8 -19.45 0.11 -6.35
N PRO A 9 -18.59 0.08 -5.31
CA PRO A 9 -18.19 -1.18 -4.71
C PRO A 9 -19.29 -1.71 -3.78
N LEU A 10 -19.46 -3.03 -3.74
CA LEU A 10 -20.41 -3.71 -2.86
C LEU A 10 -19.81 -3.92 -1.46
N ASP A 11 -20.65 -3.83 -0.43
CA ASP A 11 -20.26 -4.23 0.93
C ASP A 11 -20.06 -5.75 1.02
N TRP A 12 -19.64 -6.27 2.19
CA TRP A 12 -19.40 -7.71 2.33
C TRP A 12 -20.68 -8.53 2.18
N ASN A 13 -21.80 -8.08 2.74
CA ASN A 13 -23.06 -8.82 2.73
C ASN A 13 -23.62 -8.96 1.31
N GLU A 14 -23.53 -7.90 0.52
CA GLU A 14 -23.87 -7.87 -0.90
C GLU A 14 -22.88 -8.70 -1.72
N THR A 15 -21.57 -8.49 -1.55
CA THR A 15 -20.52 -9.25 -2.25
C THR A 15 -20.68 -10.75 -2.02
N LYS A 16 -21.00 -11.16 -0.79
CA LYS A 16 -21.18 -12.57 -0.41
C LYS A 16 -22.29 -13.25 -1.21
N LYS A 17 -23.40 -12.55 -1.48
CA LYS A 17 -24.52 -13.05 -2.30
C LYS A 17 -24.08 -13.39 -3.73
N HIS A 18 -23.14 -12.63 -4.27
CA HIS A 18 -22.61 -12.82 -5.64
C HIS A 18 -21.34 -13.69 -5.70
N SER A 19 -20.75 -14.06 -4.56
CA SER A 19 -19.42 -14.71 -4.51
C SER A 19 -19.30 -16.02 -5.31
N ASN A 20 -20.37 -16.83 -5.38
CA ASN A 20 -20.39 -18.06 -6.19
C ASN A 20 -20.43 -17.74 -7.68
N LYS A 21 -21.23 -16.74 -8.07
CA LYS A 21 -21.33 -16.28 -9.47
C LYS A 21 -19.99 -15.69 -9.93
N ILE A 22 -19.38 -14.80 -9.14
CA ILE A 22 -18.07 -14.20 -9.44
C ILE A 22 -17.01 -15.29 -9.66
N ARG A 23 -16.96 -16.31 -8.78
CA ARG A 23 -16.03 -17.44 -8.93
C ARG A 23 -16.28 -18.23 -10.21
N LYS A 24 -17.54 -18.54 -10.53
CA LYS A 24 -17.90 -19.25 -11.76
C LYS A 24 -17.51 -18.45 -13.00
N ASP A 25 -17.91 -17.17 -13.06
CA ASP A 25 -17.62 -16.28 -14.18
C ASP A 25 -16.10 -16.10 -14.37
N GLY A 26 -15.34 -16.00 -13.26
CA GLY A 26 -13.88 -15.92 -13.28
C GLY A 26 -13.21 -17.19 -13.82
N ILE A 27 -13.70 -18.38 -13.45
CA ILE A 27 -13.23 -19.66 -14.01
C ILE A 27 -13.54 -19.72 -15.51
N ASP A 28 -14.75 -19.33 -15.92
CA ASP A 28 -15.14 -19.32 -17.34
C ASP A 28 -14.25 -18.36 -18.16
N GLN A 29 -13.96 -17.16 -17.62
CA GLN A 29 -13.03 -16.21 -18.23
C GLN A 29 -11.62 -16.80 -18.35
N PHE A 30 -11.10 -17.39 -17.27
CA PHE A 30 -9.80 -18.05 -17.26
C PHE A 30 -9.72 -19.15 -18.33
N VAL A 31 -10.72 -20.04 -18.40
CA VAL A 31 -10.76 -21.13 -19.39
C VAL A 31 -10.82 -20.58 -20.81
N ARG A 32 -11.57 -19.50 -21.07
CA ARG A 32 -11.62 -18.86 -22.39
C ARG A 32 -10.26 -18.28 -22.79
N ILE A 33 -9.60 -17.56 -21.88
CA ILE A 33 -8.26 -16.99 -22.11
C ILE A 33 -7.26 -18.13 -22.37
N TYR A 34 -7.26 -19.16 -21.53
CA TYR A 34 -6.39 -20.32 -21.69
C TYR A 34 -6.60 -21.00 -23.05
N LYS A 35 -7.85 -21.31 -23.42
CA LYS A 35 -8.15 -21.94 -24.72
C LYS A 35 -7.73 -21.08 -25.90
N LYS A 36 -7.86 -19.74 -25.79
CA LYS A 36 -7.45 -18.79 -26.83
C LYS A 36 -5.94 -18.76 -27.04
N PHE A 37 -5.16 -18.83 -25.96
CA PHE A 37 -3.71 -18.60 -26.01
C PHE A 37 -2.84 -19.85 -25.79
N LYS A 38 -3.40 -21.01 -25.42
CA LYS A 38 -2.64 -22.25 -25.13
C LYS A 38 -1.72 -22.73 -26.26
N ASN A 39 -2.07 -22.43 -27.51
CA ASN A 39 -1.33 -22.85 -28.70
C ASN A 39 -0.65 -21.67 -29.41
N ALA A 40 -0.72 -20.46 -28.84
CA ALA A 40 -0.07 -19.30 -29.43
C ALA A 40 1.44 -19.50 -29.36
N LYS A 41 2.07 -19.51 -30.53
CA LYS A 41 3.52 -19.54 -30.74
C LYS A 41 3.89 -18.12 -31.14
N HIS A 42 4.95 -17.55 -30.58
CA HIS A 42 5.40 -16.15 -30.77
C HIS A 42 4.77 -15.10 -29.84
N PHE A 43 4.96 -15.27 -28.53
CA PHE A 43 4.88 -14.13 -27.60
C PHE A 43 6.24 -13.42 -27.57
N PRO A 44 6.31 -12.11 -27.86
CA PRO A 44 7.54 -11.37 -27.65
C PRO A 44 7.88 -11.41 -26.16
N PHE A 45 9.14 -11.70 -25.82
CA PHE A 45 9.60 -11.60 -24.43
C PHE A 45 9.63 -10.12 -24.05
N LYS A 46 8.65 -9.76 -23.24
CA LYS A 46 8.45 -8.43 -22.67
C LYS A 46 8.49 -8.57 -21.16
N TRP A 47 9.10 -7.61 -20.52
CA TRP A 47 9.21 -7.57 -19.07
C TRP A 47 9.17 -6.12 -18.59
N GLY A 48 8.95 -5.92 -17.30
CA GLY A 48 8.93 -4.60 -16.68
C GLY A 48 9.30 -4.68 -15.21
N ASP A 49 9.37 -3.53 -14.57
CA ASP A 49 9.52 -3.43 -13.13
C ASP A 49 8.42 -2.55 -12.53
N GLU A 50 8.01 -2.89 -11.31
CA GLU A 50 7.10 -2.07 -10.50
C GLU A 50 7.84 -1.65 -9.22
N ILE A 51 7.86 -0.35 -8.94
CA ILE A 51 8.51 0.24 -7.76
C ILE A 51 7.47 0.97 -6.94
N GLU A 52 7.36 0.61 -5.67
CA GLU A 52 6.53 1.33 -4.69
C GLU A 52 7.41 2.30 -3.88
N TYR A 53 6.93 3.53 -3.70
CA TYR A 53 7.60 4.57 -2.92
C TYR A 53 6.73 4.93 -1.72
N SER A 54 7.37 5.24 -0.59
CA SER A 54 6.73 5.91 0.54
C SER A 54 7.07 7.39 0.50
N LEU A 55 6.05 8.24 0.57
CA LEU A 55 6.19 9.68 0.73
C LEU A 55 6.43 9.99 2.21
N ILE A 56 7.47 10.75 2.49
CA ILE A 56 7.86 11.16 3.84
C ILE A 56 8.08 12.66 3.91
N ARG A 57 7.93 13.21 5.11
CA ARG A 57 8.27 14.59 5.45
C ARG A 57 9.30 14.59 6.58
N PHE A 58 10.40 15.29 6.38
CA PHE A 58 11.34 15.64 7.45
C PHE A 58 10.93 16.96 8.08
N ASP A 59 10.76 16.94 9.39
CA ASP A 59 10.66 18.12 10.23
C ASP A 59 11.96 18.23 11.01
N HIS A 60 12.92 18.96 10.44
CA HIS A 60 14.26 19.11 11.00
C HIS A 60 14.24 19.90 12.31
N GLU A 61 13.33 20.86 12.47
CA GLU A 61 13.19 21.67 13.68
C GLU A 61 12.77 20.81 14.86
N ASN A 62 11.76 19.96 14.68
CA ASN A 62 11.24 19.09 15.73
C ASN A 62 11.92 17.71 15.77
N LYS A 63 12.89 17.45 14.87
CA LYS A 63 13.57 16.15 14.69
C LYS A 63 12.60 14.99 14.49
N LYS A 64 11.59 15.19 13.62
CA LYS A 64 10.57 14.18 13.31
C LYS A 64 10.61 13.77 11.84
N VAL A 65 10.24 12.52 11.60
CA VAL A 65 9.96 12.00 10.27
C VAL A 65 8.55 11.42 10.29
N GLN A 66 7.75 11.79 9.30
CA GLN A 66 6.35 11.38 9.22
C GLN A 66 6.03 10.92 7.80
N LEU A 67 5.07 10.00 7.68
CA LEU A 67 4.51 9.60 6.37
C LEU A 67 3.61 10.71 5.85
N LEU A 68 3.86 11.15 4.62
CA LEU A 68 3.18 12.29 3.99
C LEU A 68 1.93 11.82 3.24
N LEU A 69 0.75 12.24 3.71
CA LEU A 69 -0.55 11.84 3.15
C LEU A 69 -0.96 12.69 1.93
N LYS A 70 -0.14 12.67 0.87
CA LYS A 70 -0.26 13.55 -0.32
C LYS A 70 -0.37 12.79 -1.65
N ALA A 71 -0.49 11.46 -1.61
CA ALA A 71 -0.44 10.64 -2.83
C ALA A 71 -1.54 11.01 -3.84
N GLU A 72 -2.74 11.36 -3.39
CA GLU A 72 -3.86 11.72 -4.27
C GLU A 72 -3.57 12.98 -5.09
N GLU A 73 -3.27 14.09 -4.42
CA GLU A 73 -2.89 15.35 -5.06
C GLU A 73 -1.68 15.17 -6.00
N LEU A 74 -0.69 14.39 -5.54
CA LEU A 74 0.54 14.17 -6.30
C LEU A 74 0.28 13.35 -7.57
N LEU A 75 -0.55 12.31 -7.50
CA LEU A 75 -0.90 11.49 -8.65
C LEU A 75 -1.66 12.26 -9.73
N GLU A 76 -2.51 13.22 -9.35
CA GLU A 76 -3.16 14.11 -10.33
C GLU A 76 -2.14 14.99 -11.06
N LYS A 77 -1.21 15.60 -10.33
CA LYS A 77 -0.13 16.42 -10.92
C LYS A 77 0.78 15.58 -11.83
N LEU A 78 1.16 14.38 -11.40
CA LEU A 78 2.01 13.47 -12.15
C LEU A 78 1.36 13.02 -13.47
N LYS A 79 0.05 12.77 -13.48
CA LYS A 79 -0.69 12.46 -14.70
C LYS A 79 -0.61 13.62 -15.70
N CYS A 80 -0.93 14.83 -15.27
CA CYS A 80 -0.87 16.02 -16.12
C CYS A 80 0.56 16.28 -16.67
N SER A 81 1.58 16.13 -15.82
CA SER A 81 2.99 16.31 -16.20
C SER A 81 3.45 15.26 -17.23
N ASN A 82 3.08 13.99 -17.02
CA ASN A 82 3.42 12.91 -17.95
C ASN A 82 2.75 13.06 -19.32
N GLU A 83 1.50 13.53 -19.36
CA GLU A 83 0.79 13.82 -20.61
C GLU A 83 1.45 14.96 -21.39
N THR A 84 1.94 15.98 -20.67
CA THR A 84 2.60 17.14 -21.28
C THR A 84 4.00 16.80 -21.80
N ASN A 85 4.79 16.06 -21.03
CA ASN A 85 6.19 15.78 -21.32
C ASN A 85 6.43 14.48 -22.08
N ASN A 86 5.38 13.67 -22.30
CA ASN A 86 5.43 12.36 -22.96
C ASN A 86 6.54 11.43 -22.42
N LEU A 87 6.69 11.40 -21.09
CA LEU A 87 7.69 10.57 -20.41
C LEU A 87 7.33 9.08 -20.51
N ASN A 88 8.34 8.21 -20.61
CA ASN A 88 8.15 6.75 -20.59
C ASN A 88 7.97 6.21 -19.16
N VAL A 89 7.05 6.80 -18.40
CA VAL A 89 6.77 6.43 -17.00
C VAL A 89 5.27 6.48 -16.74
N THR A 90 4.79 5.63 -15.85
CA THR A 90 3.41 5.63 -15.37
C THR A 90 3.40 5.56 -13.86
N PHE A 91 2.43 6.24 -13.24
CA PHE A 91 2.25 6.27 -11.80
C PHE A 91 0.85 5.77 -11.43
N HIS A 92 0.78 4.98 -10.37
CA HIS A 92 -0.45 4.34 -9.89
C HIS A 92 -0.66 4.59 -8.40
N PRO A 93 -1.94 4.70 -7.96
CA PRO A 93 -2.26 4.79 -6.54
C PRO A 93 -2.10 3.43 -5.87
N GLU A 94 -1.47 3.41 -4.71
CA GLU A 94 -1.39 2.24 -3.83
C GLU A 94 -2.41 2.31 -2.68
N TYR A 95 -2.41 1.30 -1.80
CA TYR A 95 -3.36 1.20 -0.69
C TYR A 95 -3.38 2.43 0.23
N THR A 96 -2.25 3.13 0.38
CA THR A 96 -2.11 4.22 1.35
C THR A 96 -2.02 5.58 0.68
N SER A 97 -2.45 6.61 1.41
CA SER A 97 -2.33 8.01 0.96
C SER A 97 -0.89 8.54 0.99
N TYR A 98 0.08 7.72 1.43
CA TYR A 98 1.50 8.03 1.41
C TYR A 98 2.29 7.14 0.46
N MET A 99 1.65 6.31 -0.37
CA MET A 99 2.35 5.45 -1.33
C MET A 99 2.01 5.81 -2.76
N ILE A 100 3.01 5.68 -3.62
CA ILE A 100 2.89 5.77 -5.08
C ILE A 100 3.61 4.55 -5.66
N GLU A 101 2.98 3.86 -6.59
CA GLU A 101 3.64 2.87 -7.45
C GLU A 101 4.05 3.54 -8.76
N SER A 102 5.20 3.18 -9.30
CA SER A 102 5.65 3.60 -10.62
C SER A 102 6.13 2.43 -11.47
N THR A 103 5.91 2.52 -12.77
CA THR A 103 6.37 1.56 -13.77
C THR A 103 6.92 2.29 -14.99
N PRO A 104 7.73 1.64 -15.84
CA PRO A 104 7.88 2.06 -17.22
C PRO A 104 6.51 2.12 -17.91
N LYS A 105 6.28 3.10 -18.80
CA LYS A 105 5.02 3.19 -19.56
C LYS A 105 4.93 2.06 -20.60
N GLU A 106 6.04 1.78 -21.28
CA GLU A 106 6.15 0.66 -22.21
C GLU A 106 7.02 -0.46 -21.62
N PRO A 107 6.64 -1.74 -21.81
CA PRO A 107 7.44 -2.86 -21.33
C PRO A 107 8.75 -2.98 -22.11
N PHE A 108 9.80 -3.34 -21.38
CA PHE A 108 11.12 -3.61 -21.92
C PHE A 108 11.12 -4.79 -22.89
N SER A 109 12.04 -4.77 -23.84
CA SER A 109 12.24 -5.86 -24.81
C SER A 109 13.22 -6.91 -24.26
N HIS A 110 13.43 -7.97 -25.02
CA HIS A 110 14.44 -8.99 -24.75
C HIS A 110 15.89 -8.52 -24.95
N ASP A 111 16.11 -7.30 -25.47
CA ASP A 111 17.46 -6.82 -25.77
C ASP A 111 18.18 -6.48 -24.46
N LEU A 112 19.38 -7.04 -24.27
CA LEU A 112 20.23 -6.77 -23.12
C LEU A 112 20.66 -5.29 -23.05
N ASN A 113 20.62 -4.55 -24.16
CA ASN A 113 20.88 -3.12 -24.14
C ASN A 113 19.88 -2.34 -23.27
N VAL A 114 18.69 -2.90 -23.00
CA VAL A 114 17.69 -2.25 -22.15
C VAL A 114 18.19 -2.06 -20.71
N PHE A 115 19.07 -2.93 -20.22
CA PHE A 115 19.66 -2.79 -18.88
C PHE A 115 20.47 -1.51 -18.71
N LYS A 116 20.97 -0.91 -19.80
CA LYS A 116 21.71 0.36 -19.76
C LYS A 116 20.82 1.53 -19.34
N ASN A 117 19.54 1.48 -19.69
CA ASN A 117 18.59 2.57 -19.47
C ASN A 117 17.60 2.25 -18.33
N LEU A 118 17.73 1.08 -17.69
CA LEU A 118 16.85 0.64 -16.63
C LEU A 118 16.95 1.57 -15.43
N GLU A 119 18.17 1.81 -14.95
CA GLU A 119 18.43 2.70 -13.82
C GLU A 119 18.04 4.14 -14.14
N GLU A 120 18.34 4.63 -15.35
CA GLU A 120 17.91 5.95 -15.81
C GLU A 120 16.38 6.11 -15.78
N ASN A 121 15.64 5.05 -16.14
CA ASN A 121 14.18 5.05 -16.05
C ASN A 121 13.69 5.06 -14.59
N MET A 122 14.36 4.34 -13.69
CA MET A 122 14.05 4.36 -12.25
C MET A 122 14.35 5.72 -11.62
N GLU A 123 15.47 6.33 -12.00
CA GLU A 123 15.87 7.67 -11.56
C GLU A 123 14.89 8.72 -12.08
N LEU A 124 14.50 8.64 -13.35
CA LEU A 124 13.48 9.51 -13.93
C LEU A 124 12.17 9.43 -13.14
N ARG A 125 11.68 8.23 -12.83
CA ARG A 125 10.46 8.02 -12.02
C ARG A 125 10.56 8.70 -10.66
N ARG A 126 11.68 8.51 -9.95
CA ARG A 126 11.92 9.16 -8.66
C ARG A 126 11.97 10.68 -8.79
N LYS A 127 12.74 11.19 -9.75
CA LYS A 127 12.91 12.63 -9.98
C LYS A 127 11.58 13.30 -10.33
N THR A 128 10.76 12.68 -11.17
CA THR A 128 9.44 13.23 -11.51
C THR A 128 8.54 13.36 -10.28
N ILE A 129 8.63 12.42 -9.32
CA ILE A 129 7.93 12.54 -8.04
C ILE A 129 8.53 13.68 -7.20
N GLU A 130 9.85 13.70 -7.01
CA GLU A 130 10.57 14.72 -6.21
C GLU A 130 10.36 16.15 -6.74
N ASP A 131 10.29 16.36 -8.06
CA ASP A 131 10.07 17.66 -8.69
C ASP A 131 8.71 18.29 -8.30
N HIS A 132 7.78 17.51 -7.77
CA HIS A 132 6.47 17.95 -7.30
C HIS A 132 6.33 17.94 -5.77
N LEU A 133 7.40 17.63 -5.05
CA LEU A 133 7.47 17.64 -3.59
C LEU A 133 8.13 18.93 -3.07
N GLU A 134 7.80 19.30 -1.84
CA GLU A 134 8.47 20.43 -1.17
C GLU A 134 9.89 20.05 -0.74
N LYS A 135 10.74 21.05 -0.43
CA LYS A 135 12.15 20.84 -0.06
C LYS A 135 12.38 19.83 1.08
N ASN A 136 11.42 19.67 1.99
CA ASN A 136 11.49 18.78 3.14
C ASN A 136 10.59 17.53 3.00
N GLU A 137 10.03 17.31 1.81
CA GLU A 137 9.23 16.16 1.44
C GLU A 137 10.03 15.31 0.44
N HIS A 138 10.01 13.99 0.61
CA HIS A 138 10.73 13.07 -0.27
C HIS A 138 9.95 11.79 -0.52
N CYS A 139 10.24 11.14 -1.64
CA CYS A 139 9.83 9.78 -1.93
C CYS A 139 11.01 8.83 -1.67
N ILE A 140 10.80 7.84 -0.80
CA ILE A 140 11.83 6.88 -0.43
C ILE A 140 11.39 5.45 -0.70
N LEU A 141 12.38 4.61 -0.97
CA LEU A 141 12.21 3.17 -1.14
C LEU A 141 12.47 2.49 0.20
N ILE A 142 11.42 2.32 1.01
CA ILE A 142 11.51 1.65 2.30
C ILE A 142 10.41 0.60 2.45
N THR A 143 10.83 -0.64 2.67
CA THR A 143 9.91 -1.76 2.79
C THR A 143 9.01 -1.65 4.01
N SER A 144 9.43 -1.01 5.09
CA SER A 144 8.55 -0.81 6.25
C SER A 144 8.95 0.48 6.96
N PHE A 145 8.02 1.42 7.08
CA PHE A 145 8.27 2.62 7.85
C PHE A 145 8.40 2.28 9.34
N PRO A 146 9.55 2.56 10.00
CA PRO A 146 9.82 2.06 11.36
C PRO A 146 8.85 2.55 12.43
N LEU A 147 8.28 3.75 12.26
CA LEU A 147 7.38 4.38 13.22
C LEU A 147 5.89 4.21 12.85
N LEU A 148 5.58 3.28 11.94
CA LEU A 148 4.22 3.04 11.48
C LEU A 148 3.31 2.64 12.66
N GLY A 149 2.24 3.40 12.88
CA GLY A 149 1.31 3.18 14.00
C GLY A 149 1.76 3.79 15.32
N CYS A 150 2.95 4.39 15.40
CA CYS A 150 3.36 5.19 16.56
C CYS A 150 2.59 6.52 16.61
N ASN A 151 2.62 7.20 17.75
CA ASN A 151 1.93 8.47 17.92
C ASN A 151 2.34 9.51 16.86
N LYS A 152 1.36 10.11 16.18
CA LYS A 152 1.54 11.14 15.13
C LYS A 152 2.51 10.74 14.01
N PHE A 153 2.52 9.48 13.59
CA PHE A 153 3.40 8.99 12.52
C PHE A 153 3.09 9.53 11.12
N THR A 154 1.94 10.18 10.92
CA THR A 154 1.51 10.77 9.63
C THR A 154 1.55 12.30 9.66
N TYR A 155 1.69 12.90 8.48
CA TYR A 155 1.50 14.31 8.21
C TYR A 155 0.49 14.53 7.06
N PRO A 156 -0.63 15.25 7.29
CA PRO A 156 -1.10 15.73 8.59
C PRO A 156 -1.32 14.59 9.60
N SER A 157 -1.28 14.91 10.88
CA SER A 157 -1.48 13.91 11.94
C SER A 157 -2.96 13.68 12.20
N TYR A 158 -3.36 12.41 12.24
CA TYR A 158 -4.73 11.99 12.53
C TYR A 158 -4.76 10.98 13.67
N SER A 159 -5.84 10.98 14.43
CA SER A 159 -6.09 9.99 15.48
C SER A 159 -6.78 8.75 14.88
N PRO A 160 -6.42 7.55 15.33
CA PRO A 160 -7.14 6.33 14.98
C PRO A 160 -8.56 6.32 15.56
N THR A 161 -9.48 5.62 14.90
CA THR A 161 -10.91 5.53 15.25
C THR A 161 -11.32 4.07 15.46
N PRO A 162 -10.93 3.45 16.58
CA PRO A 162 -11.11 2.02 16.78
C PRO A 162 -12.58 1.59 16.91
N ASP A 163 -13.47 2.47 17.34
CA ASP A 163 -14.89 2.12 17.59
C ASP A 163 -15.78 2.27 16.35
N SER A 164 -15.47 3.24 15.50
CA SER A 164 -16.34 3.69 14.42
C SER A 164 -15.69 3.70 13.03
N GLY A 165 -14.36 3.67 12.96
CA GLY A 165 -13.62 3.73 11.71
C GLY A 165 -13.86 2.52 10.80
N ILE A 166 -13.47 2.67 9.55
CA ILE A 166 -13.45 1.60 8.54
C ILE A 166 -12.52 0.48 9.01
N THR A 167 -11.32 0.85 9.43
CA THR A 167 -10.31 -0.11 9.85
C THR A 167 -10.45 -0.55 11.29
N ARG A 168 -11.11 0.25 12.13
CA ARG A 168 -11.23 0.02 13.58
C ARG A 168 -9.88 -0.30 14.24
N SER A 169 -8.82 0.35 13.75
CA SER A 169 -7.45 0.12 14.22
C SER A 169 -7.18 0.93 15.49
N LEU A 170 -6.34 0.39 16.38
CA LEU A 170 -5.81 1.12 17.54
C LEU A 170 -4.73 2.12 17.16
N PHE A 171 -4.05 1.91 16.03
CA PHE A 171 -2.81 2.61 15.70
C PHE A 171 -2.86 3.36 14.36
N PHE A 172 -3.72 2.92 13.45
CA PHE A 172 -3.71 3.37 12.05
C PHE A 172 -4.96 4.21 11.74
N PRO A 173 -4.82 5.52 11.45
CA PRO A 173 -5.96 6.35 11.08
C PRO A 173 -6.48 6.02 9.68
N ASP A 174 -7.80 6.10 9.49
CA ASP A 174 -8.41 5.80 8.19
C ASP A 174 -8.03 6.80 7.09
N GLN A 175 -7.58 8.01 7.47
CA GLN A 175 -7.05 9.03 6.56
C GLN A 175 -5.72 8.61 5.89
N ALA A 176 -5.03 7.63 6.46
CA ALA A 176 -3.83 7.07 5.84
C ALA A 176 -4.15 6.04 4.75
N ILE A 177 -5.42 5.66 4.55
CA ILE A 177 -5.87 4.88 3.38
C ILE A 177 -6.04 5.86 2.21
N PHE A 178 -5.63 5.46 1.00
CA PHE A 178 -5.82 6.26 -0.20
C PHE A 178 -7.32 6.54 -0.45
N ASP A 179 -7.69 7.82 -0.52
CA ASP A 179 -9.09 8.25 -0.61
C ASP A 179 -9.58 8.37 -2.06
N GLY A 180 -8.69 8.76 -2.98
CA GLY A 180 -8.98 8.94 -4.41
C GLY A 180 -9.46 7.70 -5.17
N HIS A 181 -9.61 6.53 -4.53
CA HIS A 181 -10.27 5.38 -5.12
C HIS A 181 -11.01 4.51 -4.10
N PRO A 182 -12.32 4.22 -4.28
CA PRO A 182 -13.15 3.58 -3.25
C PRO A 182 -12.74 2.13 -2.93
N ARG A 183 -12.04 1.46 -3.86
CA ARG A 183 -11.49 0.10 -3.69
C ARG A 183 -10.78 -0.11 -2.35
N PHE A 184 -9.91 0.79 -1.92
CA PHE A 184 -9.00 0.54 -0.80
C PHE A 184 -9.74 0.56 0.54
N ARG A 185 -10.65 1.51 0.70
CA ARG A 185 -11.56 1.59 1.85
C ARG A 185 -12.51 0.39 1.88
N THR A 186 -13.17 0.05 0.77
CA THR A 186 -14.09 -1.08 0.72
C THR A 186 -13.38 -2.41 0.96
N LEU A 187 -12.17 -2.59 0.42
CA LEU A 187 -11.36 -3.79 0.69
C LEU A 187 -11.08 -3.94 2.19
N SER A 188 -10.71 -2.84 2.86
CA SER A 188 -10.46 -2.83 4.30
C SER A 188 -11.71 -3.22 5.09
N ASN A 189 -12.86 -2.62 4.74
CA ASN A 189 -14.13 -2.90 5.39
C ASN A 189 -14.57 -4.36 5.19
N ASN A 190 -14.55 -4.84 3.94
CA ASN A 190 -15.06 -6.16 3.58
C ASN A 190 -14.22 -7.29 4.18
N ILE A 191 -12.90 -7.12 4.32
CA ILE A 191 -12.06 -8.11 5.02
C ILE A 191 -12.42 -8.21 6.50
N ARG A 192 -12.63 -7.05 7.16
CA ARG A 192 -13.01 -7.00 8.58
C ARG A 192 -14.39 -7.63 8.80
N GLU A 193 -15.37 -7.22 8.01
CA GLU A 193 -16.74 -7.77 8.07
C GLU A 193 -16.77 -9.27 7.77
N ARG A 194 -16.02 -9.73 6.77
CA ARG A 194 -15.89 -11.17 6.48
C ARG A 194 -15.36 -11.97 7.66
N ARG A 195 -14.38 -11.42 8.38
CA ARG A 195 -13.74 -12.10 9.52
C ARG A 195 -14.54 -11.95 10.82
N ASN A 196 -15.47 -11.01 10.89
CA ASN A 196 -16.15 -10.57 12.12
C ASN A 196 -15.17 -10.12 13.23
N LYS A 197 -13.90 -9.85 12.91
CA LYS A 197 -12.87 -9.39 13.84
C LYS A 197 -11.71 -8.77 13.09
N ASN A 198 -10.98 -7.90 13.78
CA ASN A 198 -9.72 -7.36 13.27
C ASN A 198 -8.67 -8.46 13.10
N VAL A 199 -7.69 -8.20 12.23
CA VAL A 199 -6.57 -9.12 12.01
C VAL A 199 -5.51 -8.86 13.06
N LYS A 200 -5.06 -9.93 13.70
CA LYS A 200 -4.04 -9.90 14.74
C LYS A 200 -2.74 -10.41 14.13
N ILE A 201 -1.70 -9.58 14.16
CA ILE A 201 -0.33 -9.94 13.77
C ILE A 201 0.55 -9.72 14.98
N TYR A 202 1.37 -10.73 15.28
CA TYR A 202 2.32 -10.75 16.38
C TYR A 202 3.72 -10.90 15.80
N VAL A 203 4.58 -9.91 16.04
CA VAL A 203 5.96 -9.93 15.59
C VAL A 203 6.86 -10.12 16.81
N PRO A 204 7.74 -11.14 16.86
CA PRO A 204 8.64 -11.32 17.98
C PRO A 204 9.45 -10.05 18.25
N ILE A 205 9.49 -9.61 19.51
CA ILE A 205 10.29 -8.44 19.88
C ILE A 205 11.77 -8.81 19.94
N PHE A 206 12.63 -7.91 19.50
CA PHE A 206 14.06 -8.05 19.70
C PHE A 206 14.40 -7.90 21.20
N LYS A 207 15.08 -8.90 21.76
CA LYS A 207 15.50 -8.93 23.16
C LYS A 207 16.90 -8.37 23.31
N ASP A 208 17.00 -7.09 23.62
CA ASP A 208 18.24 -6.45 24.07
C ASP A 208 18.36 -6.54 25.60
N LYS A 209 19.50 -6.11 26.15
CA LYS A 209 19.79 -6.06 27.60
C LYS A 209 18.71 -5.33 28.41
N ASN A 210 18.06 -4.35 27.81
CA ASN A 210 17.03 -3.52 28.46
C ASN A 210 15.61 -3.80 27.96
N THR A 211 15.40 -4.80 27.09
CA THR A 211 14.04 -5.23 26.73
C THR A 211 13.43 -5.97 27.91
N THR A 212 12.27 -5.52 28.40
CA THR A 212 11.52 -6.20 29.47
C THR A 212 11.29 -7.66 29.12
N SER A 213 11.43 -8.58 30.08
CA SER A 213 11.18 -10.02 29.87
C SER A 213 10.33 -10.60 31.00
N PRO A 214 9.11 -11.12 30.70
CA PRO A 214 8.48 -11.11 29.38
C PRO A 214 8.13 -9.68 28.94
N PHE A 215 8.31 -9.38 27.65
CA PHE A 215 7.78 -8.14 27.10
C PHE A 215 6.27 -8.29 26.95
N ILE A 216 5.52 -7.31 27.43
CA ILE A 216 4.08 -7.23 27.25
C ILE A 216 3.76 -5.84 26.70
N GLU A 217 3.12 -5.80 25.53
CA GLU A 217 2.71 -4.55 24.89
C GLU A 217 1.71 -3.78 25.78
N GLU A 218 2.00 -2.52 26.07
CA GLU A 218 1.10 -1.68 26.85
C GLU A 218 0.01 -1.08 25.97
N LEU A 219 -1.20 -1.62 26.11
CA LEU A 219 -2.41 -1.15 25.42
C LEU A 219 -3.37 -0.40 26.36
N SER A 220 -2.88 0.05 27.52
CA SER A 220 -3.67 0.65 28.60
C SER A 220 -4.42 1.91 28.17
N GLN A 221 -3.87 2.67 27.23
CA GLN A 221 -4.50 3.85 26.63
C GLN A 221 -5.76 3.54 25.79
N PHE A 222 -6.05 2.26 25.53
CA PHE A 222 -7.19 1.79 24.77
C PHE A 222 -8.11 0.94 25.67
N GLU A 223 -8.64 1.56 26.73
CA GLU A 223 -9.33 0.87 27.84
C GLU A 223 -10.46 -0.09 27.40
N ASP A 224 -11.14 0.20 26.30
CA ASP A 224 -12.23 -0.61 25.76
C ASP A 224 -11.79 -1.95 25.12
N PHE A 225 -10.49 -2.12 24.84
CA PHE A 225 -9.94 -3.30 24.13
C PHE A 225 -9.30 -4.34 25.06
N LYS A 226 -9.41 -4.16 26.38
CA LYS A 226 -8.90 -5.12 27.39
C LYS A 226 -9.56 -6.50 27.28
N SER A 227 -10.78 -6.58 26.75
CA SER A 227 -11.55 -7.83 26.62
C SER A 227 -11.05 -8.78 25.52
N ASP A 228 -10.28 -8.27 24.56
CA ASP A 228 -9.99 -8.99 23.31
C ASP A 228 -8.65 -9.77 23.33
N ASN A 229 -7.99 -9.83 24.49
CA ASN A 229 -6.70 -10.47 24.75
C ASN A 229 -5.70 -10.24 23.59
N LEU A 230 -5.44 -8.96 23.32
CA LEU A 230 -4.66 -8.53 22.15
C LEU A 230 -3.15 -8.66 22.35
N THR A 231 -2.68 -8.76 23.59
CA THR A 231 -1.26 -8.85 23.91
C THR A 231 -0.77 -10.30 23.83
N ARG A 232 0.52 -10.47 23.52
CA ARG A 232 1.20 -11.76 23.54
C ARG A 232 2.62 -11.53 24.06
N GLU A 233 3.04 -12.35 25.02
CA GLU A 233 4.39 -12.25 25.60
C GLU A 233 5.47 -12.28 24.51
N ASP A 234 6.45 -11.40 24.63
CA ASP A 234 7.59 -11.27 23.71
C ASP A 234 7.21 -10.97 22.26
N HIS A 235 6.04 -10.37 22.01
CA HIS A 235 5.62 -9.95 20.68
C HIS A 235 5.06 -8.53 20.66
N VAL A 236 5.40 -7.78 19.61
CA VAL A 236 4.76 -6.51 19.24
C VAL A 236 3.44 -6.81 18.54
N TYR A 237 2.38 -6.10 18.93
CA TYR A 237 1.04 -6.24 18.32
C TYR A 237 0.84 -5.18 17.23
N LEU A 238 0.61 -5.63 15.99
CA LEU A 238 0.44 -4.72 14.84
C LEU A 238 -1.02 -4.54 14.39
N GLY A 239 -1.96 -5.34 14.92
CA GLY A 239 -3.41 -5.13 14.79
C GLY A 239 -4.04 -5.00 13.39
N LYS A 240 -3.37 -5.38 12.29
CA LYS A 240 -3.97 -5.32 10.95
C LYS A 240 -3.32 -6.25 9.92
N THR A 241 -4.11 -6.79 8.97
CA THR A 241 -3.65 -7.57 7.80
C THR A 241 -2.72 -6.78 6.89
N PHE A 242 -2.88 -5.46 6.89
CA PHE A 242 -2.34 -4.61 5.85
C PHE A 242 -0.92 -4.17 6.11
N PHE A 243 -0.27 -4.50 7.24
CA PHE A 243 1.18 -4.34 7.38
C PHE A 243 2.00 -5.01 6.26
N ILE A 244 1.38 -5.84 5.40
CA ILE A 244 1.93 -6.38 4.15
C ILE A 244 1.77 -5.40 2.97
N PHE A 245 0.63 -4.70 2.86
CA PHE A 245 0.33 -3.70 1.82
C PHE A 245 0.78 -2.27 2.20
N LEU A 246 1.19 -2.05 3.45
CA LEU A 246 1.83 -0.81 3.91
C LEU A 246 3.35 -0.82 3.66
N ARG A 247 3.82 -1.82 2.90
CA ARG A 247 5.22 -2.03 2.58
C ARG A 247 5.43 -1.65 1.14
N THR A 248 6.59 -1.07 0.86
CA THR A 248 7.04 -0.99 -0.52
C THR A 248 7.76 -2.27 -0.92
N SER A 249 7.52 -2.68 -2.15
CA SER A 249 8.15 -3.82 -2.77
C SER A 249 8.74 -3.43 -4.13
N PHE A 250 9.62 -4.29 -4.62
CA PHE A 250 10.16 -4.22 -5.97
C PHE A 250 9.80 -5.52 -6.68
N PHE A 251 9.09 -5.41 -7.80
CA PHE A 251 8.64 -6.56 -8.57
C PHE A 251 9.22 -6.52 -9.99
N TRP A 252 9.62 -7.69 -10.48
CA TRP A 252 9.86 -7.92 -11.91
C TRP A 252 8.60 -8.54 -12.49
N THR A 253 8.07 -7.95 -13.55
CA THR A 253 6.85 -8.38 -14.25
C THR A 253 7.14 -8.88 -15.65
#